data_AF-A0A3D3AH83-F1
#
_entry.id   AF-A0A3D3AH83-F1
#
_cell.length_a   1.000
_cell.length_b   1.000
_cell.length_c   1.000
_cell.angle_alpha   90.00
_cell.angle_beta   90.00
_cell.angle_gamma   90.00
#
_symmetry.space_group_name_H-M   'P 1'
#
loop_
_entity.id
_entity.type
_entity.pdbx_description
1 polymer ?
#
loop_
_entity_poly.entity_id
_entity_poly.type
_entity_poly.pdbx_seq_one_letter_code
_entity_poly.pdbx_strand_id
1 'polypeptide(L)'
;MESKKKLLNYFDVEKNIQIAINSGQTIRVISYSMSDDIEKKIDAIIENILVKYGQPDHKSFIYTVIKELAINGTKANLKRIFFEEKGLNIHDEKDYEAGMQQYKEVMTEEMAVIYGQKAREKGLYVKISFFHEPDGLRIEIINSTKMTPQEEKRLRDKLAKTMTYNDLMEFYMDNADNTEGAGMGMALIITLMKSSEIDPNLFRIMSQEESTIARIEIPFNKNYISFRDRGQNARKSEDE
;
A
#
# COMPACT_ATOMS: atom_id res chain seq x y z
N MET A 1 -40.35 9.08 7.32
CA MET A 1 -39.47 9.76 6.34
C MET A 1 -38.21 8.91 6.19
N GLU A 2 -38.25 7.90 5.32
CA GLU A 2 -37.08 7.09 5.01
C GLU A 2 -36.14 7.87 4.07
N SER A 3 -34.93 8.12 4.55
CA SER A 3 -33.83 8.63 3.74
C SER A 3 -33.48 7.57 2.69
N LYS A 4 -33.98 7.75 1.46
CA LYS A 4 -33.53 7.00 0.27
C LYS A 4 -32.01 7.12 0.18
N LYS A 5 -31.31 6.03 0.52
CA LYS A 5 -29.90 5.82 0.18
C LYS A 5 -29.81 5.92 -1.34
N LYS A 6 -29.32 7.06 -1.84
CA LYS A 6 -29.13 7.30 -3.26
C LYS A 6 -28.13 6.26 -3.77
N LEU A 7 -28.61 5.25 -4.50
CA LEU A 7 -27.72 4.30 -5.18
C LEU A 7 -26.88 5.14 -6.15
N LEU A 8 -25.59 5.32 -5.86
CA LEU A 8 -24.66 5.86 -6.85
C LEU A 8 -24.54 4.81 -7.97
N ASN A 9 -24.96 5.17 -9.18
CA ASN A 9 -24.77 4.33 -10.36
C ASN A 9 -23.27 4.25 -10.70
N TYR A 10 -22.82 3.12 -11.25
CA TYR A 10 -21.45 2.88 -11.71
C TYR A 10 -20.94 4.01 -12.62
N PHE A 11 -21.76 4.45 -13.58
CA PHE A 11 -21.45 5.57 -14.48
C PHE A 11 -21.23 6.91 -13.74
N ASP A 12 -21.99 7.17 -12.68
CA ASP A 12 -21.83 8.39 -11.89
C ASP A 12 -20.52 8.37 -11.10
N VAL A 13 -20.11 7.19 -10.61
CA VAL A 13 -18.83 7.01 -9.91
C VAL A 13 -17.66 7.26 -10.86
N GLU A 14 -17.66 6.64 -12.05
CA GLU A 14 -16.61 6.85 -13.05
C GLU A 14 -16.53 8.31 -13.49
N LYS A 15 -17.67 8.94 -13.78
CA LYS A 15 -17.73 10.36 -14.16
C LYS A 15 -17.20 11.27 -13.05
N ASN A 16 -17.54 10.99 -11.79
CA ASN A 16 -17.04 11.76 -10.64
C ASN A 16 -15.54 11.57 -10.44
N ILE A 17 -15.02 10.35 -10.64
CA ILE A 17 -13.57 10.08 -10.61
C ILE A 17 -12.88 10.88 -11.71
N GLN A 18 -13.41 10.89 -12.94
CA GLN A 18 -12.82 11.64 -14.03
C GLN A 18 -12.81 13.16 -13.75
N ILE A 19 -13.89 13.70 -13.19
CA ILE A 19 -13.96 15.11 -12.79
C ILE A 19 -12.91 15.42 -11.72
N ALA A 20 -12.77 14.56 -10.71
CA ALA A 20 -11.76 14.70 -9.65
C ALA A 20 -10.34 14.68 -10.22
N ILE A 21 -10.04 13.72 -11.12
CA ILE A 21 -8.75 13.62 -11.82
C ILE A 21 -8.49 14.90 -12.62
N ASN A 22 -9.45 15.33 -13.43
CA ASN A 22 -9.30 16.50 -14.30
C ASN A 22 -9.04 17.77 -13.48
N SER A 23 -9.70 17.92 -12.34
CA SER A 23 -9.55 19.06 -11.42
C SER A 23 -8.33 18.99 -10.49
N GLY A 24 -7.51 17.93 -10.55
CA GLY A 24 -6.33 17.83 -9.69
C GLY A 24 -6.65 17.42 -8.24
N GLN A 25 -7.86 16.93 -7.98
CA GLN A 25 -8.29 16.57 -6.63
C GLN A 25 -7.66 15.25 -6.18
N THR A 26 -7.33 15.17 -4.89
CA THR A 26 -6.88 13.90 -4.29
C THR A 26 -7.97 12.85 -4.34
N ILE A 27 -7.65 11.68 -4.88
CA ILE A 27 -8.57 10.54 -4.96
C ILE A 27 -8.26 9.60 -3.80
N ARG A 28 -9.31 9.11 -3.14
CA ARG A 28 -9.19 8.19 -2.00
C ARG A 28 -10.08 6.98 -2.21
N VAL A 29 -9.47 5.80 -2.13
CA VAL A 29 -10.15 4.50 -2.15
C VAL A 29 -9.99 3.88 -0.77
N ILE A 30 -11.09 3.53 -0.12
CA ILE A 30 -11.08 2.79 1.15
C ILE A 30 -11.54 1.37 0.85
N SER A 31 -10.76 0.39 1.28
CA SER A 31 -11.09 -1.01 1.15
C SER A 31 -10.82 -1.80 2.43
N TYR A 32 -11.49 -2.93 2.58
CA TYR A 32 -11.32 -3.91 3.66
C TYR A 32 -10.70 -5.22 3.14
N SER A 33 -10.64 -5.38 1.82
CA SER A 33 -10.01 -6.49 1.10
C SER A 33 -9.66 -6.08 -0.34
N MET A 34 -8.78 -6.82 -1.02
CA MET A 34 -8.51 -6.62 -2.45
C MET A 34 -9.47 -7.49 -3.28
N SER A 35 -10.71 -7.01 -3.47
CA SER A 35 -11.67 -7.67 -4.36
C SER A 35 -11.49 -7.21 -5.82
N ASP A 36 -12.00 -7.98 -6.77
CA ASP A 36 -11.97 -7.65 -8.20
C ASP A 36 -12.51 -6.24 -8.51
N ASP A 37 -13.58 -5.82 -7.83
CA ASP A 37 -14.16 -4.48 -8.01
C ASP A 37 -13.22 -3.37 -7.55
N ILE A 38 -12.43 -3.63 -6.50
CA ILE A 38 -11.44 -2.67 -6.00
C ILE A 38 -10.22 -2.66 -6.91
N GLU A 39 -9.78 -3.81 -7.40
CA GLU A 39 -8.69 -3.92 -8.39
C GLU A 39 -9.03 -3.15 -9.67
N LYS A 40 -10.22 -3.36 -10.26
CA LYS A 40 -10.68 -2.62 -11.45
C LYS A 40 -10.74 -1.11 -11.22
N LYS A 41 -11.21 -0.67 -10.05
CA LYS A 41 -11.25 0.77 -9.71
C LYS A 41 -9.86 1.37 -9.59
N ILE A 42 -8.93 0.68 -8.94
CA ILE A 42 -7.55 1.12 -8.81
C ILE A 42 -6.90 1.20 -10.19
N ASP A 43 -7.07 0.19 -11.03
CA ASP A 43 -6.53 0.15 -12.38
C ASP A 43 -7.03 1.33 -13.23
N ALA A 44 -8.34 1.60 -13.21
CA ALA A 44 -8.94 2.72 -13.90
C ALA A 44 -8.45 4.08 -13.38
N ILE A 45 -8.28 4.24 -12.06
CA ILE A 45 -7.76 5.49 -11.47
C ILE A 45 -6.32 5.73 -11.93
N ILE A 46 -5.46 4.71 -11.88
CA ILE A 46 -4.07 4.81 -12.32
C ILE A 46 -4.02 5.20 -13.79
N GLU A 47 -4.74 4.48 -14.65
CA GLU A 47 -4.75 4.74 -16.08
C GLU A 47 -5.17 6.18 -16.40
N ASN A 48 -6.28 6.65 -15.82
CA ASN A 48 -6.78 8.00 -16.10
C ASN A 48 -5.84 9.10 -15.60
N ILE A 49 -5.18 8.90 -14.44
CA ILE A 49 -4.15 9.84 -13.97
C ILE A 49 -2.97 9.86 -14.94
N LEU A 50 -2.44 8.69 -15.30
CA LEU A 50 -1.24 8.60 -16.13
C LEU A 50 -1.49 9.12 -17.56
N VAL A 51 -2.63 8.80 -18.16
CA VAL A 51 -3.02 9.34 -19.47
C VAL A 51 -3.09 10.86 -19.43
N LYS A 52 -3.67 11.44 -18.38
CA LYS A 52 -3.74 12.91 -18.21
C LYS A 52 -2.35 13.58 -18.23
N TYR A 53 -1.34 12.95 -17.63
CA TYR A 53 0.01 13.51 -17.54
C TYR A 53 0.97 12.98 -18.61
N GLY A 54 0.50 12.15 -19.56
CA GLY A 54 1.32 11.60 -20.63
C GLY A 54 2.32 10.54 -20.16
N GLN A 55 1.97 9.76 -19.14
CA GLN A 55 2.84 8.80 -18.45
C GLN A 55 2.30 7.34 -18.44
N PRO A 56 1.65 6.83 -19.50
CA PRO A 56 0.96 5.53 -19.47
C PRO A 56 1.88 4.34 -19.19
N ASP A 57 3.17 4.45 -19.52
CA ASP A 57 4.16 3.38 -19.38
C ASP A 57 4.38 2.97 -17.91
N HIS A 58 4.10 3.86 -16.96
CA HIS A 58 4.19 3.56 -15.53
C HIS A 58 3.01 2.72 -15.00
N LYS A 59 1.95 2.47 -15.78
CA LYS A 59 0.71 1.84 -15.30
C LYS A 59 0.95 0.50 -14.61
N SER A 60 1.64 -0.42 -15.29
CA SER A 60 1.88 -1.78 -14.80
C SER A 60 2.68 -1.79 -13.50
N PHE A 61 3.75 -0.99 -13.45
CA PHE A 61 4.57 -0.81 -12.25
C PHE A 61 3.74 -0.29 -11.08
N ILE A 62 3.01 0.81 -11.28
CA ILE A 62 2.23 1.45 -10.22
C ILE A 62 1.16 0.53 -9.69
N TYR A 63 0.43 -0.14 -10.59
CA TYR A 63 -0.60 -1.10 -10.23
C TYR A 63 -0.03 -2.21 -9.34
N THR A 64 1.11 -2.78 -9.74
CA THR A 64 1.79 -3.84 -8.99
C THR A 64 2.19 -3.37 -7.59
N VAL A 65 2.80 -2.18 -7.47
CA VAL A 65 3.17 -1.60 -6.17
C VAL A 65 1.96 -1.40 -5.27
N ILE A 66 0.88 -0.81 -5.78
CA ILE A 66 -0.33 -0.58 -4.99
C ILE A 66 -0.94 -1.90 -4.53
N LYS A 67 -1.01 -2.89 -5.42
CA LYS A 67 -1.56 -4.22 -5.12
C LYS A 67 -0.77 -4.89 -4.00
N GLU A 68 0.55 -4.93 -4.11
CA GLU A 68 1.42 -5.52 -3.08
C GLU A 68 1.27 -4.83 -1.71
N LEU A 69 1.25 -3.49 -1.69
CA LEU A 69 1.11 -2.73 -0.45
C LEU A 69 -0.29 -2.89 0.16
N ALA A 70 -1.34 -2.91 -0.65
CA ALA A 70 -2.71 -3.06 -0.18
C ALA A 70 -2.99 -4.48 0.34
N ILE A 71 -2.45 -5.52 -0.32
CA ILE A 71 -2.51 -6.90 0.15
C ILE A 71 -1.78 -7.02 1.50
N ASN A 72 -0.60 -6.42 1.65
CA ASN A 72 0.15 -6.44 2.90
C ASN A 72 -0.60 -5.73 4.05
N GLY A 73 -1.21 -4.57 3.78
CA GLY A 73 -2.06 -3.89 4.76
C GLY A 73 -3.27 -4.74 5.18
N THR A 74 -3.93 -5.36 4.20
CA THR A 74 -5.05 -6.28 4.46
C THR A 74 -4.62 -7.44 5.33
N LYS A 75 -3.51 -8.11 5.01
CA LYS A 75 -2.94 -9.22 5.81
C LYS A 75 -2.66 -8.79 7.25
N ALA A 76 -2.10 -7.60 7.47
CA ALA A 76 -1.86 -7.09 8.82
C ALA A 76 -3.17 -6.90 9.62
N ASN A 77 -4.24 -6.42 8.99
CA ASN A 77 -5.56 -6.34 9.62
C ASN A 77 -6.11 -7.73 9.97
N LEU A 78 -5.98 -8.70 9.06
CA LEU A 78 -6.48 -10.05 9.31
C LEU A 78 -5.72 -10.74 10.45
N LYS A 79 -4.40 -10.55 10.53
CA LYS A 79 -3.60 -11.05 11.67
C LYS A 79 -4.10 -10.46 12.99
N ARG A 80 -4.39 -9.16 13.05
CA ARG A 80 -4.89 -8.52 14.28
C ARG A 80 -6.16 -9.20 14.78
N ILE A 81 -7.10 -9.48 13.88
CA ILE A 81 -8.34 -10.20 14.20
C ILE A 81 -8.05 -11.64 14.65
N PHE A 82 -7.18 -12.34 13.92
CA PHE A 82 -6.83 -13.73 14.21
C PHE A 82 -6.22 -13.88 15.61
N PHE A 83 -5.27 -13.01 15.96
CA PHE A 83 -4.63 -13.01 17.27
C PHE A 83 -5.62 -12.73 18.39
N GLU A 84 -6.52 -11.77 18.19
CA GLU A 84 -7.58 -11.44 19.14
C GLU A 84 -8.53 -12.64 19.35
N GLU A 85 -8.96 -13.31 18.29
CA GLU A 85 -9.84 -14.49 18.37
C GLU A 85 -9.17 -15.70 19.04
N LYS A 86 -7.84 -15.81 18.93
CA LYS A 86 -7.05 -16.85 19.58
C LYS A 86 -6.63 -16.50 21.01
N GLY A 87 -6.92 -15.29 21.48
CA GLY A 87 -6.48 -14.81 22.79
C GLY A 87 -4.96 -14.69 22.91
N LEU A 88 -4.26 -14.51 21.79
CA LEU A 88 -2.80 -14.38 21.74
C LEU A 88 -2.39 -12.91 21.80
N ASN A 89 -1.35 -12.60 22.58
CA ASN A 89 -0.80 -11.25 22.61
C ASN A 89 0.15 -11.02 21.43
N ILE A 90 -0.30 -10.27 20.41
CA ILE A 90 0.51 -9.96 19.22
C ILE A 90 1.77 -9.12 19.51
N HIS A 91 1.89 -8.56 20.72
CA HIS A 91 3.08 -7.83 21.16
C HIS A 91 4.08 -8.70 21.94
N ASP A 92 3.70 -9.91 22.35
CA ASP A 92 4.61 -10.89 22.95
C ASP A 92 5.27 -11.73 21.84
N GLU A 93 6.58 -11.98 21.96
CA GLU A 93 7.35 -12.66 20.90
C GLU A 93 6.95 -14.13 20.74
N LYS A 94 6.68 -14.85 21.84
CA LYS A 94 6.32 -16.27 21.79
C LYS A 94 4.92 -16.46 21.24
N ASP A 95 3.97 -15.65 21.70
CA ASP A 95 2.61 -15.64 21.17
C ASP A 95 2.60 -15.24 19.68
N TYR A 96 3.44 -14.27 19.29
CA TYR A 96 3.58 -13.86 17.90
C TYR A 96 4.07 -15.00 17.01
N GLU A 97 5.11 -15.74 17.42
CA GLU A 97 5.62 -16.87 16.66
C GLU A 97 4.58 -17.99 16.52
N ALA A 98 3.97 -18.41 17.64
CA ALA A 98 2.95 -19.45 17.65
C ALA A 98 1.70 -19.05 16.83
N GLY A 99 1.25 -17.80 17.00
CA GLY A 99 0.11 -17.26 16.27
C GLY A 99 0.38 -17.14 14.78
N MET A 100 1.60 -16.76 14.38
CA MET A 100 1.98 -16.69 12.97
C MET A 100 2.06 -18.07 12.31
N GLN A 101 2.48 -19.11 13.03
CA GLN A 101 2.46 -20.48 12.51
C GLN A 101 1.03 -20.93 12.23
N GLN A 102 0.14 -20.80 13.21
CA GLN A 102 -1.28 -21.13 13.04
C GLN A 102 -1.97 -20.29 11.96
N TYR A 103 -1.65 -18.99 11.89
CA TYR A 103 -2.18 -18.10 10.86
C TYR A 103 -1.85 -18.61 9.45
N LYS A 104 -0.60 -19.05 9.21
CA LYS A 104 -0.18 -19.57 7.90
C LYS A 104 -0.88 -20.87 7.53
N GLU A 105 -1.16 -21.73 8.50
CA GLU A 105 -1.86 -23.01 8.29
C GLU A 105 -3.34 -22.81 7.98
N VAL A 106 -3.97 -21.78 8.56
CA VAL A 106 -5.42 -21.57 8.51
C VAL A 106 -5.84 -20.56 7.44
N MET A 107 -5.01 -19.58 7.12
CA MET A 107 -5.42 -18.44 6.29
C MET A 107 -5.36 -18.76 4.79
N THR A 108 -6.40 -19.45 4.30
CA THR A 108 -6.68 -19.66 2.87
C THR A 108 -7.31 -18.42 2.22
N GLU A 109 -7.48 -18.42 0.89
CA GLU A 109 -8.20 -17.36 0.18
C GLU A 109 -9.65 -17.23 0.64
N GLU A 110 -10.34 -18.35 0.85
CA GLU A 110 -11.71 -18.38 1.38
C GLU A 110 -11.77 -17.77 2.80
N MET A 111 -10.80 -18.12 3.64
CA MET A 111 -10.69 -17.56 5.00
C MET A 111 -10.37 -16.06 4.96
N ALA A 112 -9.55 -15.60 4.01
CA ALA A 112 -9.26 -14.19 3.83
C ALA A 112 -10.52 -13.38 3.47
N VAL A 113 -11.47 -13.95 2.72
CA VAL A 113 -12.77 -13.32 2.44
C VAL A 113 -13.59 -13.17 3.73
N ILE A 114 -13.68 -14.24 4.53
CA ILE A 114 -14.41 -14.23 5.80
C ILE A 114 -13.79 -13.20 6.76
N TYR A 115 -12.47 -13.22 6.91
CA TYR A 115 -11.74 -12.29 7.76
C TYR A 115 -11.82 -10.84 7.23
N GLY A 116 -11.94 -10.64 5.92
CA GLY A 116 -12.21 -9.33 5.32
C GLY A 116 -13.57 -8.75 5.72
N GLN A 117 -14.61 -9.59 5.88
CA GLN A 117 -15.90 -9.15 6.41
C GLN A 117 -15.78 -8.73 7.88
N LYS A 118 -15.07 -9.52 8.69
CA LYS A 118 -14.77 -9.16 10.09
C LYS A 118 -13.97 -7.86 10.20
N ALA A 119 -12.98 -7.66 9.31
CA ALA A 119 -12.21 -6.43 9.25
C ALA A 119 -13.11 -5.21 8.97
N ARG A 120 -14.08 -5.36 8.08
CA ARG A 120 -15.10 -4.33 7.83
C ARG A 120 -15.94 -4.01 9.07
N GLU A 121 -16.40 -5.02 9.79
CA GLU A 121 -17.19 -4.84 11.02
C GLU A 121 -16.40 -4.12 12.12
N LYS A 122 -15.10 -4.42 12.24
CA LYS A 122 -14.19 -3.78 13.18
C LYS A 122 -13.62 -2.45 12.70
N GLY A 123 -13.97 -1.98 11.51
CA GLY A 123 -13.46 -0.74 10.93
C GLY A 123 -11.97 -0.79 10.54
N LEU A 124 -11.40 -1.98 10.36
CA LEU A 124 -10.01 -2.18 9.94
C LEU A 124 -9.89 -2.10 8.41
N TYR A 125 -9.50 -0.93 7.91
CA TYR A 125 -9.38 -0.63 6.48
C TYR A 125 -7.93 -0.46 6.02
N VAL A 126 -7.78 -0.54 4.70
CA VAL A 126 -6.68 0.01 3.90
C VAL A 126 -7.22 1.18 3.08
N LYS A 127 -6.55 2.33 3.15
CA LYS A 127 -6.91 3.54 2.41
C LYS A 127 -5.80 3.91 1.44
N ILE A 128 -6.11 3.93 0.15
CA ILE A 128 -5.20 4.30 -0.92
C ILE A 128 -5.53 5.73 -1.35
N SER A 129 -4.55 6.63 -1.26
CA SER A 129 -4.69 8.05 -1.61
C SER A 129 -3.76 8.39 -2.76
N PHE A 130 -4.30 8.98 -3.83
CA PHE A 130 -3.56 9.42 -5.01
C PHE A 130 -3.47 10.94 -4.99
N PHE A 131 -2.24 11.45 -4.91
CA PHE A 131 -1.91 12.86 -5.02
C PHE A 131 -1.13 13.06 -6.31
N HIS A 132 -1.76 13.71 -7.28
CA HIS A 132 -1.19 13.84 -8.62
C HIS A 132 -1.09 15.30 -9.04
N GLU A 133 0.02 15.63 -9.67
CA GLU A 133 0.35 16.95 -10.17
C GLU A 133 1.17 16.81 -11.47
N PRO A 134 1.38 17.88 -12.25
CA PRO A 134 2.11 17.80 -13.51
C PRO A 134 3.50 17.15 -13.39
N ASP A 135 4.17 17.32 -12.26
CA ASP A 135 5.54 16.86 -12.07
C ASP A 135 5.65 15.45 -11.48
N GLY A 136 4.55 14.88 -10.96
CA GLY A 136 4.60 13.53 -10.41
C GLY A 136 3.33 13.04 -9.74
N LEU A 137 3.43 11.82 -9.23
CA LEU A 137 2.37 11.12 -8.53
C LEU A 137 2.90 10.58 -7.21
N ARG A 138 2.28 10.99 -6.11
CA ARG A 138 2.47 10.40 -4.79
C ARG A 138 1.28 9.53 -4.45
N ILE A 139 1.54 8.31 -4.02
CA ILE A 139 0.53 7.38 -3.56
C ILE A 139 0.81 7.03 -2.10
N GLU A 140 -0.22 7.13 -1.26
CA GLU A 140 -0.16 6.72 0.14
C GLU A 140 -1.15 5.59 0.40
N ILE A 141 -0.64 4.46 0.89
CA ILE A 141 -1.42 3.31 1.33
C ILE A 141 -1.37 3.29 2.85
N ILE A 142 -2.49 3.65 3.46
CA ILE A 142 -2.63 3.78 4.90
C ILE A 142 -3.38 2.56 5.41
N ASN A 143 -2.72 1.77 6.25
CA ASN A 143 -3.35 0.70 6.99
C ASN A 143 -3.80 1.21 8.37
N SER A 144 -5.03 0.92 8.74
CA SER A 144 -5.64 1.31 10.03
C SER A 144 -5.11 0.54 11.25
N THR A 145 -4.09 -0.29 11.07
CA THR A 145 -3.37 -0.95 12.17
C THR A 145 -1.93 -0.48 12.23
N LYS A 146 -1.48 -0.23 13.46
CA LYS A 146 -0.08 0.00 13.77
C LYS A 146 0.71 -1.31 13.62
N MET A 147 1.88 -1.21 13.02
CA MET A 147 2.86 -2.28 12.98
C MET A 147 3.32 -2.65 14.40
N THR A 148 3.47 -3.94 14.68
CA THR A 148 4.09 -4.36 15.95
C THR A 148 5.60 -4.13 15.90
N PRO A 149 6.30 -4.01 17.05
CA PRO A 149 7.75 -3.90 17.06
C PRO A 149 8.46 -5.05 16.33
N GLN A 150 7.91 -6.26 16.41
CA GLN A 150 8.41 -7.45 15.72
C GLN A 150 8.26 -7.33 14.21
N GLU A 151 7.11 -6.84 13.74
CA GLU A 151 6.86 -6.58 12.32
C GLU A 151 7.77 -5.46 11.79
N GLU A 152 7.97 -4.41 12.58
CA GLU A 152 8.84 -3.29 12.20
C GLU A 152 10.29 -3.72 12.09
N LYS A 153 10.80 -4.51 13.04
CA LYS A 153 12.16 -5.07 12.96
C LYS A 153 12.32 -5.92 11.70
N ARG A 154 11.40 -6.86 11.47
CA ARG A 154 11.41 -7.73 10.28
C ARG A 154 11.29 -6.94 8.97
N LEU A 155 10.53 -5.85 8.98
CA LEU A 155 10.40 -4.93 7.85
C LEU A 155 11.73 -4.24 7.55
N ARG A 156 12.36 -3.65 8.57
CA ARG A 156 13.62 -2.91 8.43
C ARG A 156 14.76 -3.80 7.96
N ASP A 157 14.89 -5.00 8.52
CA ASP A 157 15.91 -5.98 8.10
C ASP A 157 15.74 -6.36 6.62
N LYS A 158 14.49 -6.56 6.18
CA LYS A 158 14.18 -6.85 4.77
C LYS A 158 14.47 -5.67 3.86
N LEU A 159 14.08 -4.45 4.23
CA LEU A 159 14.40 -3.25 3.44
C LEU A 159 15.91 -3.08 3.30
N ALA A 160 16.66 -3.24 4.39
CA ALA A 160 18.12 -3.15 4.36
C ALA A 160 18.73 -4.19 3.40
N LYS A 161 18.30 -5.46 3.48
CA LYS A 161 18.75 -6.53 2.58
C LYS A 161 18.32 -6.26 1.13
N THR A 162 17.09 -5.81 0.91
CA THR A 162 16.56 -5.58 -0.45
C THR A 162 17.29 -4.46 -1.17
N MET A 163 17.68 -3.40 -0.45
CA MET A 163 18.38 -2.27 -1.05
C MET A 163 19.73 -2.64 -1.66
N THR A 164 20.36 -3.73 -1.20
CA THR A 164 21.67 -4.19 -1.71
C THR A 164 21.59 -4.94 -3.03
N TYR A 165 20.43 -5.51 -3.40
CA TYR A 165 20.30 -6.25 -4.66
C TYR A 165 20.29 -5.32 -5.85
N ASN A 166 20.93 -5.71 -6.94
CA ASN A 166 20.97 -4.94 -8.17
C ASN A 166 19.71 -5.18 -9.03
N ASP A 167 19.22 -6.41 -9.06
CA ASP A 167 18.06 -6.81 -9.87
C ASP A 167 17.18 -7.88 -9.20
N LEU A 168 16.14 -8.30 -9.92
CA LEU A 168 15.14 -9.24 -9.42
C LEU A 168 15.69 -10.68 -9.37
N MET A 169 16.60 -11.03 -10.28
CA MET A 169 17.18 -12.36 -10.32
C MET A 169 18.08 -12.60 -9.12
N GLU A 170 18.91 -11.62 -8.76
CA GLU A 170 19.75 -11.68 -7.56
C GLU A 170 18.90 -11.91 -6.30
N PHE A 171 17.77 -11.19 -6.19
CA PHE A 171 16.82 -11.43 -5.11
C PHE A 171 16.21 -12.84 -5.14
N TYR A 172 15.74 -13.32 -6.30
CA TYR A 172 15.14 -14.65 -6.39
C TYR A 172 16.13 -15.76 -6.09
N MET A 173 17.37 -15.66 -6.55
CA MET A 173 18.43 -16.64 -6.26
C MET A 173 18.72 -16.74 -4.77
N ASP A 174 18.85 -15.59 -4.09
CA ASP A 174 19.13 -15.53 -2.65
C ASP A 174 17.94 -15.92 -1.77
N ASN A 175 16.74 -16.05 -2.35
CA ASN A 175 15.50 -16.34 -1.63
C ASN A 175 14.74 -17.54 -2.22
N ALA A 176 15.38 -18.36 -3.07
CA ALA A 176 14.76 -19.50 -3.73
C ALA A 176 14.24 -20.55 -2.73
N ASP A 177 14.93 -20.72 -1.59
CA ASP A 177 14.55 -21.63 -0.51
C ASP A 177 13.55 -21.02 0.48
N ASN A 178 13.33 -19.70 0.43
CA ASN A 178 12.35 -19.04 1.27
C ASN A 178 10.95 -19.24 0.64
N THR A 179 10.25 -20.26 1.13
CA THR A 179 8.82 -20.51 0.86
C THR A 179 8.04 -19.20 0.70
N GLU A 180 7.36 -19.08 -0.44
CA GLU A 180 6.60 -17.91 -0.85
C GLU A 180 5.75 -17.33 0.29
N GLY A 181 5.78 -16.00 0.44
CA GLY A 181 4.71 -15.28 1.12
C GLY A 181 5.09 -14.35 2.27
N ALA A 182 6.35 -14.34 2.76
CA ALA A 182 6.69 -13.50 3.92
C ALA A 182 7.48 -12.21 3.60
N GLY A 183 8.04 -12.02 2.41
CA GLY A 183 8.92 -10.86 2.14
C GLY A 183 9.14 -10.45 0.69
N MET A 184 8.53 -11.14 -0.29
CA MET A 184 8.77 -10.89 -1.72
C MET A 184 8.21 -9.54 -2.20
N GLY A 185 7.05 -9.10 -1.68
CA GLY A 185 6.38 -7.89 -2.17
C GLY A 185 7.23 -6.63 -2.08
N MET A 186 8.00 -6.45 -1.00
CA MET A 186 8.89 -5.28 -0.89
C MET A 186 10.09 -5.35 -1.81
N ALA A 187 10.66 -6.54 -1.99
CA ALA A 187 11.74 -6.73 -2.93
C ALA A 187 11.29 -6.44 -4.36
N LEU A 188 10.11 -6.94 -4.73
CA LEU A 188 9.47 -6.64 -5.99
C LEU A 188 9.30 -5.13 -6.18
N ILE A 189 8.78 -4.41 -5.18
CA ILE A 189 8.60 -2.95 -5.26
C ILE A 189 9.94 -2.24 -5.51
N ILE A 190 10.96 -2.50 -4.71
CA ILE A 190 12.27 -1.83 -4.83
C ILE A 190 12.93 -2.16 -6.17
N THR A 191 12.88 -3.40 -6.60
CA THR A 191 13.46 -3.81 -7.87
C THR A 191 12.71 -3.20 -9.05
N LEU A 192 11.38 -3.15 -9.01
CA LEU A 192 10.59 -2.49 -10.04
C LEU A 192 10.93 -0.99 -10.11
N MET A 193 11.09 -0.32 -8.97
CA MET A 193 11.54 1.07 -8.92
C MET A 193 12.89 1.24 -9.62
N LYS A 194 13.89 0.41 -9.28
CA LYS A 194 15.21 0.43 -9.93
C LYS A 194 15.12 0.21 -11.45
N SER A 195 14.33 -0.78 -11.87
CA SER A 195 14.15 -1.11 -13.30
C SER A 195 13.40 -0.02 -14.08
N SER A 196 12.61 0.79 -13.39
CA SER A 196 11.87 1.93 -13.94
C SER A 196 12.64 3.25 -13.77
N GLU A 197 13.93 3.19 -13.38
CA GLU A 197 14.80 4.34 -13.12
C GLU A 197 14.28 5.31 -12.05
N ILE A 198 13.44 4.83 -11.13
CA ILE A 198 12.91 5.59 -10.01
C ILE A 198 13.78 5.33 -8.77
N ASP A 199 14.24 6.40 -8.12
CA ASP A 199 15.04 6.31 -6.89
C ASP A 199 14.26 5.55 -5.78
N PRO A 200 14.76 4.40 -5.30
CA PRO A 200 14.13 3.64 -4.22
C PRO A 200 13.92 4.43 -2.92
N ASN A 201 14.67 5.51 -2.69
CA ASN A 201 14.49 6.38 -1.52
C ASN A 201 13.17 7.19 -1.54
N LEU A 202 12.46 7.18 -2.67
CA LEU A 202 11.10 7.71 -2.84
C LEU A 202 10.02 6.75 -2.33
N PHE A 203 10.39 5.54 -1.93
CA PHE A 203 9.53 4.61 -1.21
C PHE A 203 9.84 4.61 0.28
N ARG A 204 8.79 4.73 1.11
CA ARG A 204 8.92 4.79 2.57
C ARG A 204 7.77 4.07 3.25
N ILE A 205 8.07 3.43 4.36
CA ILE A 205 7.07 2.92 5.30
C ILE A 205 7.29 3.60 6.63
N MET A 206 6.22 4.17 7.19
CA MET A 206 6.21 4.90 8.44
C MET A 206 5.12 4.32 9.33
N SER A 207 5.40 4.15 10.62
CA SER A 207 4.37 3.87 11.62
C SER A 207 4.00 5.17 12.33
N GLN A 208 2.71 5.44 12.44
CA GLN A 208 2.13 6.49 13.27
C GLN A 208 1.51 5.86 14.54
N GLU A 209 0.90 6.66 15.41
CA GLU A 209 0.31 6.17 16.67
C GLU A 209 -0.65 5.00 16.44
N GLU A 210 -1.58 5.13 15.49
CA GLU A 210 -2.66 4.17 15.25
C GLU A 210 -2.64 3.55 13.83
N SER A 211 -1.67 3.92 12.99
CA SER A 211 -1.68 3.49 11.59
C SER A 211 -0.28 3.23 11.03
N THR A 212 -0.25 2.54 9.91
CA THR A 212 0.97 2.34 9.12
C THR A 212 0.77 2.97 7.76
N ILE A 213 1.73 3.77 7.29
CA ILE A 213 1.67 4.47 6.02
C ILE A 213 2.81 3.97 5.13
N ALA A 214 2.47 3.33 4.01
CA ALA A 214 3.40 3.12 2.92
C ALA A 214 3.21 4.25 1.90
N ARG A 215 4.28 4.96 1.56
CA ARG A 215 4.29 6.04 0.57
C ARG A 215 5.23 5.66 -0.55
N ILE A 216 4.78 5.86 -1.79
CA ILE A 216 5.63 5.87 -2.97
C ILE A 216 5.43 7.19 -3.72
N GLU A 217 6.54 7.73 -4.21
CA GLU A 217 6.59 8.96 -5.01
C GLU A 217 7.19 8.64 -6.37
N ILE A 218 6.53 9.09 -7.43
CA ILE A 218 6.83 8.76 -8.82
C ILE A 218 7.01 10.08 -9.57
N PRO A 219 8.26 10.49 -9.81
CA PRO A 219 8.56 11.65 -10.63
C PRO A 219 8.13 11.40 -12.06
N PHE A 220 7.40 12.34 -12.66
CA PHE A 220 7.11 12.34 -14.10
C PHE A 220 8.16 13.11 -14.89
N ASN A 221 8.86 14.03 -14.21
CA ASN A 221 9.93 14.82 -14.81
C ASN A 221 10.92 15.30 -13.73
N LYS A 222 11.99 15.95 -14.19
CA LYS A 222 13.09 16.47 -13.35
C LYS A 222 12.71 17.59 -12.37
N ASN A 223 11.55 18.24 -12.55
CA ASN A 223 11.08 19.29 -11.67
C ASN A 223 10.38 18.74 -10.42
N TYR A 224 10.18 17.42 -10.34
CA TYR A 224 9.54 16.80 -9.19
C TYR A 224 10.35 17.08 -7.92
N ILE A 225 9.69 17.70 -6.95
CA ILE A 225 10.23 17.88 -5.60
C ILE A 225 9.54 16.87 -4.69
N SER A 226 10.33 16.00 -4.07
CA SER A 226 9.81 15.00 -3.13
C SER A 226 9.10 15.66 -1.96
N PHE A 227 8.13 14.98 -1.37
CA PHE A 227 7.37 15.48 -0.23
C PHE A 227 8.28 15.81 0.96
N ARG A 228 9.35 15.03 1.15
CA ARG A 228 10.36 15.29 2.18
C ARG A 228 11.05 16.63 1.95
N ASP A 229 11.49 16.88 0.72
CA ASP A 229 12.29 18.05 0.39
C ASP A 229 11.41 19.31 0.40
N ARG A 230 10.12 19.21 0.01
CA ARG A 230 9.13 20.29 0.23
C ARG A 230 9.00 20.66 1.71
N GLY A 231 8.89 19.66 2.59
CA GLY A 231 8.78 19.89 4.04
C GLY A 231 10.03 20.52 4.65
N GLN A 232 11.22 20.24 4.11
CA GLN A 232 12.46 20.89 4.54
C GLN A 232 12.58 22.33 4.03
N ASN A 233 12.17 22.58 2.79
CA ASN A 233 12.21 23.92 2.19
C ASN A 233 11.23 24.88 2.89
N ALA A 234 10.03 24.41 3.24
CA ALA A 234 9.05 25.21 3.98
C ALA A 234 9.55 25.65 5.36
N ARG A 235 10.27 24.77 6.08
CA ARG A 235 10.87 25.10 7.37
C ARG A 235 11.99 26.13 7.25
N LYS A 236 12.83 26.03 6.21
CA LYS A 236 13.91 27.00 5.97
C LYS A 236 13.39 28.39 5.63
N SER A 237 12.26 28.50 4.92
CA SER A 237 11.64 29.80 4.59
C SER A 237 10.87 30.44 5.76
N GLU A 238 10.58 29.69 6.83
CA GLU A 238 9.98 30.24 8.05
C GLU A 238 11.04 30.81 9.03
N ASP A 239 12.31 30.43 8.85
CA ASP A 239 13.45 30.88 9.65
C ASP A 239 14.25 32.05 9.01
N GLU A 240 13.82 32.56 7.84
CA GLU A 240 14.36 33.74 7.13
C GLU A 240 13.40 34.93 7.19
#